data_AF-A0A4R5KJ78-F1
#
_entry.id   AF-A0A4R5KJ78-F1
#
_cell.length_a   1.000
_cell.length_b   1.000
_cell.length_c   1.000
_cell.angle_alpha   90.00
_cell.angle_beta   90.00
_cell.angle_gamma   90.00
#
_symmetry.space_group_name_H-M   'P 1'
#
loop_
_entity.id
_entity.type
_entity.pdbx_description
1 polymer ?
#
loop_
_entity_poly.entity_id
_entity_poly.type
_entity_poly.pdbx_seq_one_letter_code
_entity_poly.pdbx_strand_id
1 'polypeptide(L)'
;MRTISYDLYYDKVYGGWIGKCIGGNIGACVENNKYLLDLQEHEVFPDEIPPNDDLDLQLLWLQVLEEKGVHITGNDLAEAWLRHCWYPFNEYGYFLHNYERGLRPPVSGSFNNRYFAESMGSPIRSEIWGMISVGNTELAKAYAYEDATLDHENESVWGEQMLAAMEAEAFFEDDIHRLIEAGLAHIPADSGLYRCIRYIQALHRERVDWTAARQRMLEQFGHPDASKAVQNIGITVLALLFGEGDFAQTQLIALNCGYDTDCTCATAGAILGIMRGASQLPELWKNQARDTFAVGIDIVRPSPLISDLATDTCRVGVALSRSLNAAVFIAGVPAVLDPERIPTARETEPIDIEVDYLGEPAVGHGETKRIALRLTNRTAEPKQGKLSLAVSGGFAVSPQKVQLTIGAGETVVQPVYVHIPATAVAVPSGITVSAGFECKGVPEVNAEFGLAGSQSYYAVGPFWDLYDTKEHDGCPFYDPSTTANRVREARQALTIMSIWIGHILMKLRSKCCRPGESGSMRRSIKSLRKNGSAWRARPACI
;
A
#
# COMPACT_ATOMS: atom_id res chain seq x y z
N MET A 1 -33.80 1.54 4.60
CA MET A 1 -33.18 2.71 3.96
C MET A 1 -33.13 3.83 4.98
N ARG A 2 -31.94 4.29 5.37
CA ARG A 2 -31.74 5.41 6.32
C ARG A 2 -31.81 6.72 5.54
N THR A 3 -32.03 7.84 6.22
CA THR A 3 -32.15 9.16 5.57
C THR A 3 -31.32 10.21 6.30
N ILE A 4 -30.59 11.01 5.55
CA ILE A 4 -29.79 12.14 6.04
C ILE A 4 -30.06 13.37 5.16
N SER A 5 -30.09 14.57 5.71
CA SER A 5 -30.17 15.79 4.90
C SER A 5 -28.81 16.08 4.25
N TYR A 6 -28.81 16.73 3.09
CA TYR A 6 -27.58 17.16 2.44
C TYR A 6 -26.76 18.07 3.35
N ASP A 7 -27.38 19.03 4.05
CA ASP A 7 -26.66 19.95 4.93
C ASP A 7 -25.92 19.22 6.06
N LEU A 8 -26.54 18.19 6.66
CA LEU A 8 -25.90 17.38 7.69
C LEU A 8 -24.83 16.46 7.08
N TYR A 9 -25.08 15.90 5.90
CA TYR A 9 -24.09 15.10 5.18
C TYR A 9 -22.84 15.94 4.87
N TYR A 10 -23.02 17.13 4.29
CA TYR A 10 -21.95 18.07 3.99
C TYR A 10 -21.19 18.49 5.26
N ASP A 11 -21.88 18.87 6.34
CA ASP A 11 -21.22 19.28 7.59
C ASP A 11 -20.36 18.15 8.17
N LYS A 12 -20.80 16.89 8.06
CA LYS A 12 -20.04 15.71 8.47
C LYS A 12 -18.86 15.40 7.55
N VAL A 13 -19.02 15.49 6.23
CA VAL A 13 -17.91 15.31 5.27
C VAL A 13 -16.86 16.42 5.46
N TYR A 14 -17.29 17.67 5.60
CA TYR A 14 -16.40 18.79 5.88
C TYR A 14 -15.70 18.60 7.23
N GLY A 15 -16.43 18.12 8.25
CA GLY A 15 -15.87 17.74 9.54
C GLY A 15 -14.79 16.67 9.41
N GLY A 16 -15.03 15.63 8.61
CA GLY A 16 -14.05 14.58 8.32
C GLY A 16 -12.77 15.14 7.70
N TRP A 17 -12.88 15.90 6.62
CA TRP A 17 -11.70 16.47 5.97
C TRP A 17 -10.94 17.47 6.82
N ILE A 18 -11.63 18.40 7.49
CA ILE A 18 -10.94 19.38 8.34
C ILE A 18 -10.31 18.69 9.56
N GLY A 19 -10.98 17.69 10.14
CA GLY A 19 -10.43 16.84 11.21
C GLY A 19 -9.17 16.12 10.77
N LYS A 20 -9.18 15.51 9.57
CA LYS A 20 -8.01 14.87 8.96
C LYS A 20 -6.87 15.87 8.78
N CYS A 21 -7.13 17.01 8.16
CA CYS A 21 -6.12 18.04 7.91
C CYS A 21 -5.51 18.57 9.22
N ILE A 22 -6.34 18.83 10.23
CA ILE A 22 -5.87 19.23 11.57
C ILE A 22 -4.91 18.17 12.13
N GLY A 23 -5.31 16.91 12.12
CA GLY A 23 -4.51 15.81 12.67
C GLY A 23 -3.21 15.57 11.92
N GLY A 24 -3.26 15.54 10.58
CA GLY A 24 -2.07 15.39 9.75
C GLY A 24 -1.07 16.53 9.96
N ASN A 25 -1.57 17.77 10.05
CA ASN A 25 -0.72 18.95 10.24
C ASN A 25 0.04 18.91 11.57
N ILE A 26 -0.63 18.62 12.69
CA ILE A 26 0.03 18.57 14.00
C ILE A 26 0.94 17.35 14.12
N GLY A 27 0.54 16.21 13.54
CA GLY A 27 1.26 14.96 13.68
C GLY A 27 2.53 14.92 12.84
N ALA A 28 2.56 15.59 11.69
CA ALA A 28 3.74 15.63 10.81
C ALA A 28 4.97 16.25 11.51
N CYS A 29 4.77 17.12 12.51
CA CYS A 29 5.87 17.77 13.24
C CYS A 29 6.69 16.82 14.11
N VAL A 30 6.11 15.69 14.53
CA VAL A 30 6.73 14.74 15.47
C VAL A 30 6.66 13.29 14.99
N GLU A 31 6.38 13.11 13.70
CA GLU A 31 6.33 11.81 13.02
C GLU A 31 7.61 11.01 13.27
N ASN A 32 7.46 9.69 13.38
CA ASN A 32 8.50 8.72 13.71
C ASN A 32 9.11 8.82 15.12
N ASN A 33 8.63 9.72 15.98
CA ASN A 33 9.06 9.79 17.37
C ASN A 33 8.36 8.72 18.22
N LYS A 34 9.07 7.64 18.55
CA LYS A 34 8.50 6.48 19.27
C LYS A 34 8.32 6.69 20.79
N TYR A 35 8.80 7.82 21.32
CA TYR A 35 8.68 8.11 22.75
C TYR A 35 7.25 8.51 23.12
N LEU A 36 6.91 8.34 24.39
CA LEU A 36 5.76 9.05 24.97
C LEU A 36 6.13 10.53 25.02
N LEU A 37 5.32 11.39 24.41
CA LEU A 37 5.53 12.84 24.41
C LEU A 37 4.69 13.50 25.51
N ASP A 38 4.91 14.80 25.72
CA ASP A 38 4.20 15.63 26.72
C ASP A 38 3.86 17.02 26.16
N LEU A 39 3.44 17.06 24.89
CA LEU A 39 3.03 18.27 24.18
C LEU A 39 1.66 18.74 24.67
N GLN A 40 1.54 20.05 24.86
CA GLN A 40 0.31 20.75 25.25
C GLN A 40 -0.32 21.46 24.05
N GLU A 41 -1.62 21.78 24.12
CA GLU A 41 -2.41 22.36 23.01
C GLU A 41 -1.75 23.58 22.32
N HIS A 42 -1.04 24.43 23.06
CA HIS A 42 -0.41 25.63 22.51
C HIS A 42 0.90 25.37 21.77
N GLU A 43 1.42 24.13 21.79
CA GLU A 43 2.72 23.73 21.23
C GLU A 43 2.59 22.95 19.92
N VAL A 44 1.38 22.50 19.56
CA VAL A 44 1.20 21.47 18.50
C VAL A 44 0.96 22.04 17.10
N PHE A 45 0.61 23.32 16.99
CA PHE A 45 0.22 23.90 15.70
C PHE A 45 1.44 24.31 14.87
N PRO A 46 1.61 23.79 13.64
CA PRO A 46 2.70 24.20 12.78
C PRO A 46 2.49 25.58 12.17
N ASP A 47 3.59 26.28 11.88
CA ASP A 47 3.57 27.56 11.17
C ASP A 47 3.04 27.38 9.73
N GLU A 48 3.52 26.36 9.03
CA GLU A 48 3.18 26.03 7.64
C GLU A 48 2.35 24.75 7.56
N ILE A 49 1.46 24.63 6.57
CA ILE A 49 0.71 23.39 6.32
C ILE A 49 1.58 22.49 5.45
N PRO A 50 2.09 21.36 5.95
CA PRO A 50 2.90 20.46 5.16
C PRO A 50 2.03 19.68 4.16
N PRO A 51 2.53 19.37 2.96
CA PRO A 51 1.94 18.31 2.14
C PRO A 51 2.12 16.96 2.87
N ASN A 52 1.15 16.06 2.73
CA ASN A 52 1.12 14.77 3.41
C ASN A 52 0.47 13.71 2.51
N ASP A 53 1.09 12.54 2.39
CA ASP A 53 0.60 11.44 1.57
C ASP A 53 -0.77 10.89 2.03
N ASP A 54 -1.07 10.98 3.33
CA ASP A 54 -2.38 10.70 3.93
C ASP A 54 -3.54 11.37 3.18
N LEU A 55 -3.35 12.63 2.80
CA LEU A 55 -4.36 13.41 2.08
C LEU A 55 -4.16 13.32 0.57
N ASP A 56 -2.91 13.41 0.09
CA ASP A 56 -2.60 13.44 -1.34
C ASP A 56 -3.19 12.26 -2.10
N LEU A 57 -3.08 11.04 -1.57
CA LEU A 57 -3.62 9.85 -2.21
C LEU A 57 -5.15 9.84 -2.24
N GLN A 58 -5.81 10.37 -1.21
CA GLN A 58 -7.26 10.49 -1.20
C GLN A 58 -7.76 11.57 -2.16
N LEU A 59 -7.01 12.67 -2.35
CA LEU A 59 -7.31 13.66 -3.39
C LEU A 59 -7.22 13.04 -4.79
N LEU A 60 -6.24 12.17 -5.00
CA LEU A 60 -6.10 11.40 -6.24
C LEU A 60 -7.28 10.43 -6.43
N TRP A 61 -7.68 9.70 -5.39
CA TRP A 61 -8.85 8.80 -5.43
C TRP A 61 -10.14 9.54 -5.77
N LEU A 62 -10.35 10.72 -5.19
CA LEU A 62 -11.48 11.56 -5.54
C LEU A 62 -11.46 11.97 -7.01
N GLN A 63 -10.29 12.36 -7.54
CA GLN A 63 -10.13 12.68 -8.95
C GLN A 63 -10.44 11.47 -9.86
N VAL A 64 -10.00 10.27 -9.48
CA VAL A 64 -10.32 9.04 -10.24
C VAL A 64 -11.82 8.78 -10.26
N LEU A 65 -12.52 8.95 -9.14
CA LEU A 65 -13.98 8.80 -9.06
C LEU A 65 -14.72 9.86 -9.90
N GLU A 66 -14.20 11.09 -9.95
CA GLU A 66 -14.76 12.17 -10.77
C GLU A 66 -14.58 11.91 -12.28
N GLU A 67 -13.45 11.33 -12.68
CA GLU A 67 -13.11 11.07 -14.09
C GLU A 67 -13.71 9.75 -14.61
N LYS A 68 -13.53 8.64 -13.87
CA LYS A 68 -13.92 7.29 -14.29
C LYS A 68 -15.29 6.87 -13.77
N GLY A 69 -15.78 7.53 -12.71
CA GLY A 69 -17.06 7.20 -12.09
C GLY A 69 -16.97 6.25 -10.90
N VAL A 70 -18.12 5.74 -10.47
CA VAL A 70 -18.24 4.99 -9.20
C VAL A 70 -17.80 3.52 -9.31
N HIS A 71 -17.64 2.99 -10.51
CA HIS A 71 -17.28 1.58 -10.77
C HIS A 71 -15.78 1.39 -10.97
N ILE A 72 -14.96 1.94 -10.07
CA ILE A 72 -13.50 1.81 -10.12
C ILE A 72 -13.02 0.41 -9.71
N THR A 73 -11.82 0.08 -10.16
CA THR A 73 -11.05 -1.12 -9.78
C THR A 73 -9.69 -0.70 -9.20
N GLY A 74 -9.01 -1.61 -8.51
CA GLY A 74 -7.63 -1.39 -8.08
C GLY A 74 -6.67 -1.05 -9.24
N ASN A 75 -6.93 -1.53 -10.47
CA ASN A 75 -6.12 -1.13 -11.62
C ASN A 75 -6.34 0.34 -12.01
N ASP A 76 -7.56 0.86 -11.87
CA ASP A 76 -7.84 2.27 -12.14
C ASP A 76 -7.07 3.19 -11.19
N LEU A 77 -7.04 2.80 -9.92
CA LEU A 77 -6.30 3.47 -8.86
C LEU A 77 -4.78 3.36 -9.10
N ALA A 78 -4.28 2.16 -9.41
CA ALA A 78 -2.87 1.95 -9.69
C ALA A 78 -2.37 2.77 -10.89
N GLU A 79 -3.12 2.81 -11.99
CA GLU A 79 -2.79 3.63 -13.16
C GLU A 79 -2.77 5.12 -12.86
N ALA A 80 -3.67 5.60 -11.98
CA ALA A 80 -3.66 6.98 -11.54
C ALA A 80 -2.42 7.26 -10.68
N TRP A 81 -2.10 6.37 -9.75
CA TRP A 81 -0.91 6.48 -8.90
C TRP A 81 0.36 6.58 -9.75
N LEU A 82 0.60 5.65 -10.69
CA LEU A 82 1.80 5.69 -11.54
C LEU A 82 1.94 6.98 -12.36
N ARG A 83 0.82 7.64 -12.69
CA ARG A 83 0.84 8.87 -13.48
C ARG A 83 1.08 10.12 -12.64
N HIS A 84 0.52 10.15 -11.43
CA HIS A 84 0.40 11.39 -10.67
C HIS A 84 1.17 11.39 -9.35
N CYS A 85 1.44 10.23 -8.77
CA CYS A 85 2.10 10.10 -7.47
C CYS A 85 3.51 9.51 -7.62
N TRP A 86 4.49 10.25 -7.13
CA TRP A 86 5.91 9.91 -7.28
C TRP A 86 6.48 9.11 -6.11
N TYR A 87 5.72 8.92 -5.02
CA TYR A 87 6.22 8.33 -3.78
C TYR A 87 6.70 6.88 -3.97
N PRO A 88 8.00 6.58 -3.72
CA PRO A 88 8.54 5.23 -3.82
C PRO A 88 8.90 4.65 -2.43
N PHE A 89 8.39 5.25 -1.36
CA PHE A 89 8.77 4.90 0.00
C PHE A 89 8.21 3.54 0.39
N ASN A 90 9.01 2.73 1.09
CA ASN A 90 8.57 1.48 1.73
C ASN A 90 7.68 0.59 0.83
N GLU A 91 6.45 0.28 1.25
CA GLU A 91 5.42 -0.47 0.53
C GLU A 91 5.09 0.09 -0.86
N TYR A 92 5.04 1.42 -1.03
CA TYR A 92 4.68 2.07 -2.28
C TYR A 92 5.71 1.71 -3.37
N GLY A 93 6.99 1.65 -3.00
CA GLY A 93 8.05 1.23 -3.91
C GLY A 93 7.93 -0.22 -4.38
N TYR A 94 7.51 -1.13 -3.50
CA TYR A 94 7.25 -2.53 -3.87
C TYR A 94 6.05 -2.63 -4.81
N PHE A 95 4.95 -1.95 -4.48
CA PHE A 95 3.77 -1.85 -5.31
C PHE A 95 4.12 -1.36 -6.72
N LEU A 96 4.72 -0.18 -6.83
CA LEU A 96 5.03 0.44 -8.13
C LEU A 96 5.89 -0.49 -8.98
N HIS A 97 6.93 -1.08 -8.40
CA HIS A 97 7.81 -2.01 -9.10
C HIS A 97 7.09 -3.29 -9.54
N ASN A 98 6.22 -3.83 -8.70
CA ASN A 98 5.43 -5.02 -9.04
C ASN A 98 4.40 -4.71 -10.14
N TYR A 99 3.75 -3.55 -10.07
CA TYR A 99 2.79 -3.11 -11.07
C TYR A 99 3.43 -2.87 -12.43
N GLU A 100 4.62 -2.27 -12.46
CA GLU A 100 5.44 -2.10 -13.68
C GLU A 100 5.84 -3.45 -14.31
N ARG A 101 5.99 -4.51 -13.49
CA ARG A 101 6.23 -5.88 -13.98
C ARG A 101 4.98 -6.55 -14.55
N GLY A 102 3.81 -5.90 -14.45
CA GLY A 102 2.51 -6.44 -14.85
C GLY A 102 1.83 -7.29 -13.77
N LEU A 103 2.32 -7.27 -12.52
CA LEU A 103 1.61 -7.89 -11.39
C LEU A 103 0.54 -6.92 -10.92
N ARG A 104 -0.73 -7.29 -11.08
CA ARG A 104 -1.88 -6.45 -10.70
C ARG A 104 -2.26 -6.70 -9.23
N PRO A 105 -3.00 -5.78 -8.57
CA PRO A 105 -3.60 -6.04 -7.27
C PRO A 105 -4.41 -7.35 -7.28
N PRO A 106 -4.43 -8.12 -6.18
CA PRO A 106 -3.77 -7.88 -4.90
C PRO A 106 -2.29 -8.32 -4.84
N VAL A 107 -1.78 -8.91 -5.93
CA VAL A 107 -0.41 -9.46 -5.96
C VAL A 107 0.64 -8.36 -5.93
N SER A 108 0.32 -7.18 -6.45
CA SER A 108 1.22 -6.03 -6.44
C SER A 108 1.61 -5.59 -5.02
N GLY A 109 0.69 -5.64 -4.06
CA GLY A 109 0.93 -5.21 -2.68
C GLY A 109 1.61 -6.26 -1.80
N SER A 110 1.44 -7.54 -2.12
CA SER A 110 1.96 -8.66 -1.32
C SER A 110 3.33 -9.16 -1.77
N PHE A 111 3.58 -9.21 -3.08
CA PHE A 111 4.75 -9.88 -3.62
C PHE A 111 6.06 -9.15 -3.27
N ASN A 112 7.03 -9.87 -2.68
CA ASN A 112 8.29 -9.32 -2.18
C ASN A 112 8.17 -8.20 -1.12
N ASN A 113 6.97 -7.95 -0.57
CA ASN A 113 6.72 -6.84 0.35
C ASN A 113 6.56 -7.27 1.81
N ARG A 114 7.12 -8.43 2.21
CA ARG A 114 6.84 -9.03 3.54
C ARG A 114 7.12 -8.11 4.74
N TYR A 115 8.04 -7.15 4.61
CA TYR A 115 8.37 -6.25 5.71
C TYR A 115 7.41 -5.06 5.80
N PHE A 116 6.90 -4.49 4.71
CA PHE A 116 6.06 -3.28 4.74
C PHE A 116 4.59 -3.53 4.39
N ALA A 117 4.25 -4.73 3.90
CA ALA A 117 2.89 -5.11 3.52
C ALA A 117 1.81 -4.92 4.60
N GLU A 118 2.22 -4.84 5.88
CA GLU A 118 1.36 -4.63 7.04
C GLU A 118 1.65 -3.28 7.75
N SER A 119 2.00 -2.24 6.98
CA SER A 119 2.23 -0.85 7.44
C SER A 119 1.03 0.09 7.20
N MET A 120 1.10 1.35 7.64
CA MET A 120 -0.03 2.27 7.67
C MET A 120 -0.44 2.84 6.31
N GLY A 121 0.37 2.69 5.25
CA GLY A 121 0.16 3.40 3.99
C GLY A 121 -1.22 3.23 3.36
N SER A 122 -1.91 2.10 3.57
CA SER A 122 -3.32 1.92 3.16
C SER A 122 -4.35 2.44 4.17
N PRO A 123 -4.30 2.07 5.47
CA PRO A 123 -5.20 2.61 6.50
C PRO A 123 -5.39 4.14 6.49
N ILE A 124 -4.34 4.92 6.18
CA ILE A 124 -4.39 6.38 6.13
C ILE A 124 -5.34 6.94 5.05
N ARG A 125 -5.84 6.09 4.15
CA ARG A 125 -6.67 6.44 2.99
C ARG A 125 -8.15 6.13 3.18
N SER A 126 -8.53 5.61 4.35
CA SER A 126 -9.88 5.09 4.63
C SER A 126 -11.00 6.14 4.54
N GLU A 127 -10.72 7.39 4.91
CA GLU A 127 -11.76 8.41 5.13
C GLU A 127 -12.62 8.66 3.88
N ILE A 128 -12.01 8.75 2.69
CA ILE A 128 -12.74 8.94 1.43
C ILE A 128 -13.76 7.83 1.20
N TRP A 129 -13.39 6.57 1.46
CA TRP A 129 -14.25 5.42 1.24
C TRP A 129 -15.44 5.42 2.20
N GLY A 130 -15.21 5.81 3.45
CA GLY A 130 -16.26 6.01 4.44
C GLY A 130 -17.21 7.15 4.05
N MET A 131 -16.67 8.30 3.64
CA MET A 131 -17.43 9.52 3.34
C MET A 131 -18.29 9.42 2.08
N ILE A 132 -17.88 8.64 1.06
CA ILE A 132 -18.72 8.40 -0.12
C ILE A 132 -19.71 7.23 0.07
N SER A 133 -19.43 6.31 1.00
CA SER A 133 -20.23 5.11 1.27
C SER A 133 -21.15 5.26 2.49
N VAL A 134 -21.66 6.47 2.72
CA VAL A 134 -22.51 6.87 3.85
C VAL A 134 -23.47 5.78 4.31
N GLY A 135 -23.37 5.37 5.58
CA GLY A 135 -24.22 4.39 6.23
C GLY A 135 -24.20 2.99 5.65
N ASN A 136 -23.23 2.66 4.78
CA ASN A 136 -23.08 1.37 4.13
C ASN A 136 -21.65 0.84 4.30
N THR A 137 -21.44 0.13 5.41
CA THR A 137 -20.14 -0.40 5.80
C THR A 137 -19.59 -1.45 4.83
N GLU A 138 -20.46 -2.25 4.20
CA GLU A 138 -20.05 -3.26 3.21
C GLU A 138 -19.51 -2.61 1.93
N LEU A 139 -20.14 -1.51 1.50
CA LEU A 139 -19.66 -0.76 0.34
C LEU A 139 -18.34 -0.05 0.64
N ALA A 140 -18.20 0.56 1.82
CA ALA A 140 -16.95 1.19 2.26
C ALA A 140 -15.80 0.17 2.29
N LYS A 141 -16.05 -1.01 2.86
CA LYS A 141 -15.12 -2.14 2.89
C LYS A 141 -14.70 -2.59 1.49
N ALA A 142 -15.63 -2.60 0.53
CA ALA A 142 -15.33 -3.02 -0.84
C ALA A 142 -14.39 -2.03 -1.54
N TYR A 143 -14.63 -0.73 -1.43
CA TYR A 143 -13.71 0.29 -1.96
C TYR A 143 -12.35 0.26 -1.29
N ALA A 144 -12.31 0.17 0.04
CA ALA A 144 -11.07 0.04 0.80
C ALA A 144 -10.26 -1.20 0.41
N TYR A 145 -10.91 -2.29 -0.04
CA TYR A 145 -10.18 -3.46 -0.55
C TYR A 145 -9.50 -3.20 -1.90
N GLU A 146 -10.20 -2.54 -2.82
CA GLU A 146 -9.65 -2.17 -4.13
C GLU A 146 -8.46 -1.21 -3.99
N ASP A 147 -8.51 -0.33 -2.99
CA ASP A 147 -7.40 0.56 -2.60
C ASP A 147 -6.27 -0.21 -1.88
N ALA A 148 -6.52 -0.78 -0.70
CA ALA A 148 -5.47 -1.31 0.15
C ALA A 148 -4.60 -2.38 -0.52
N THR A 149 -5.18 -3.18 -1.41
CA THR A 149 -4.47 -4.29 -2.06
C THR A 149 -3.51 -3.87 -3.18
N LEU A 150 -3.47 -2.57 -3.50
CA LEU A 150 -2.43 -1.97 -4.35
C LEU A 150 -1.05 -2.28 -3.78
N ASP A 151 -0.85 -1.97 -2.51
CA ASP A 151 0.44 -1.88 -1.82
C ASP A 151 0.54 -2.69 -0.53
N HIS A 152 -0.55 -3.27 -0.03
CA HIS A 152 -0.58 -4.01 1.23
C HIS A 152 -1.27 -5.38 1.15
N GLU A 153 -1.16 -6.15 2.25
CA GLU A 153 -1.95 -7.35 2.54
C GLU A 153 -2.37 -7.41 4.03
N ASN A 154 -3.24 -8.35 4.38
CA ASN A 154 -3.60 -8.72 5.76
C ASN A 154 -3.95 -7.52 6.68
N GLU A 155 -3.18 -7.30 7.75
CA GLU A 155 -3.50 -6.36 8.84
C GLU A 155 -3.75 -4.93 8.36
N SER A 156 -3.08 -4.49 7.30
CA SER A 156 -3.29 -3.15 6.72
C SER A 156 -4.54 -3.08 5.87
N VAL A 157 -4.79 -4.09 5.03
CA VAL A 157 -6.04 -4.19 4.26
C VAL A 157 -7.24 -4.26 5.20
N TRP A 158 -7.15 -5.08 6.25
CA TRP A 158 -8.19 -5.15 7.28
C TRP A 158 -8.31 -3.84 8.06
N GLY A 159 -7.18 -3.17 8.32
CA GLY A 159 -7.15 -1.86 8.96
C GLY A 159 -7.94 -0.80 8.19
N GLU A 160 -7.68 -0.64 6.90
CA GLU A 160 -8.41 0.30 6.05
C GLU A 160 -9.90 -0.06 5.96
N GLN A 161 -10.22 -1.35 5.80
CA GLN A 161 -11.61 -1.83 5.78
C GLN A 161 -12.35 -1.55 7.10
N MET A 162 -11.69 -1.73 8.24
CA MET A 162 -12.24 -1.45 9.56
C MET A 162 -12.54 0.04 9.71
N LEU A 163 -11.56 0.90 9.39
CA LEU A 163 -11.69 2.36 9.52
C LEU A 163 -12.75 2.92 8.57
N ALA A 164 -12.73 2.53 7.29
CA ALA A 164 -13.72 2.95 6.30
C ALA A 164 -15.15 2.56 6.71
N ALA A 165 -15.33 1.38 7.33
CA ALA A 165 -16.61 0.95 7.89
C ALA A 165 -17.03 1.79 9.10
N MET A 166 -16.11 2.13 10.01
CA MET A 166 -16.39 3.03 11.14
C MET A 166 -16.85 4.40 10.64
N GLU A 167 -16.15 4.96 9.68
CA GLU A 167 -16.40 6.29 9.12
C GLU A 167 -17.72 6.34 8.35
N ALA A 168 -18.05 5.30 7.58
CA ALA A 168 -19.35 5.17 6.93
C ALA A 168 -20.51 5.13 7.94
N GLU A 169 -20.33 4.45 9.09
CA GLU A 169 -21.37 4.36 10.12
C GLU A 169 -21.48 5.63 10.98
N ALA A 170 -20.38 6.40 11.13
CA ALA A 170 -20.33 7.66 11.89
C ALA A 170 -21.26 8.75 11.37
N PHE A 171 -21.83 8.61 10.18
CA PHE A 171 -22.90 9.48 9.70
C PHE A 171 -24.21 9.38 10.48
N PHE A 172 -24.40 8.29 11.23
CA PHE A 172 -25.63 7.98 11.93
C PHE A 172 -25.46 7.40 13.34
N GLU A 173 -24.24 7.09 13.76
CA GLU A 173 -23.90 6.62 15.10
C GLU A 173 -22.91 7.59 15.75
N ASP A 174 -23.14 7.91 17.02
CA ASP A 174 -22.39 8.90 17.80
C ASP A 174 -21.73 8.33 19.06
N ASP A 175 -21.93 7.03 19.31
CA ASP A 175 -21.22 6.24 20.31
C ASP A 175 -19.98 5.58 19.69
N ILE A 176 -18.80 6.02 20.14
CA ILE A 176 -17.51 5.53 19.66
C ILE A 176 -17.33 4.01 19.87
N HIS A 177 -17.88 3.44 20.93
CA HIS A 177 -17.80 2.00 21.16
C HIS A 177 -18.56 1.24 20.09
N ARG A 178 -19.73 1.73 19.68
CA ARG A 178 -20.54 1.09 18.63
C ARG A 178 -19.91 1.24 17.26
N LEU A 179 -19.27 2.38 16.97
CA LEU A 179 -18.48 2.55 15.76
C LEU A 179 -17.36 1.50 15.70
N ILE A 180 -16.59 1.35 16.78
CA ILE A 180 -15.54 0.33 16.85
C ILE A 180 -16.11 -1.08 16.61
N GLU A 181 -17.28 -1.43 17.18
CA GLU A 181 -17.92 -2.73 16.90
C GLU A 181 -18.33 -2.87 15.43
N ALA A 182 -18.84 -1.81 14.80
CA ALA A 182 -19.21 -1.82 13.39
C ALA A 182 -17.99 -2.08 12.50
N GLY A 183 -16.84 -1.46 12.80
CA GLY A 183 -15.58 -1.72 12.10
C GLY A 183 -15.04 -3.13 12.33
N LEU A 184 -15.02 -3.61 13.58
CA LEU A 184 -14.52 -4.94 13.93
C LEU A 184 -15.32 -6.08 13.30
N ALA A 185 -16.57 -5.84 12.91
CA ALA A 185 -17.38 -6.84 12.20
C ALA A 185 -16.84 -7.18 10.80
N HIS A 186 -15.95 -6.35 10.25
CA HIS A 186 -15.44 -6.51 8.88
C HIS A 186 -14.09 -7.22 8.77
N ILE A 187 -13.42 -7.49 9.90
CA ILE A 187 -12.08 -8.05 9.95
C ILE A 187 -12.06 -9.43 10.65
N PRO A 188 -11.05 -10.29 10.39
CA PRO A 188 -10.95 -11.59 11.04
C PRO A 188 -10.78 -11.47 12.56
N ALA A 189 -11.55 -12.23 13.34
CA ALA A 189 -11.48 -12.19 14.80
C ALA A 189 -10.14 -12.72 15.37
N ASP A 190 -9.38 -13.44 14.56
CA ASP A 190 -8.05 -13.98 14.84
C ASP A 190 -6.92 -13.13 14.25
N SER A 191 -7.19 -11.92 13.73
CA SER A 191 -6.14 -10.98 13.34
C SER A 191 -5.44 -10.34 14.54
N GLY A 192 -4.21 -9.87 14.34
CA GLY A 192 -3.46 -9.08 15.30
C GLY A 192 -4.17 -7.78 15.64
N LEU A 193 -4.71 -7.09 14.62
CA LEU A 193 -5.49 -5.87 14.78
C LEU A 193 -6.72 -6.09 15.67
N TYR A 194 -7.54 -7.11 15.40
CA TYR A 194 -8.74 -7.39 16.19
C TYR A 194 -8.40 -7.60 17.66
N ARG A 195 -7.36 -8.39 17.96
CA ARG A 195 -6.90 -8.64 19.33
C ARG A 195 -6.38 -7.36 20.00
N CYS A 196 -5.62 -6.53 19.29
CA CYS A 196 -5.12 -5.24 19.79
C CYS A 196 -6.29 -4.35 20.23
N ILE A 197 -7.29 -4.18 19.37
CA ILE A 197 -8.46 -3.34 19.67
C ILE A 197 -9.28 -3.88 20.84
N ARG A 198 -9.52 -5.20 20.89
CA ARG A 198 -10.21 -5.83 22.02
C ARG A 198 -9.45 -5.64 23.34
N TYR A 199 -8.13 -5.66 23.30
CA TYR A 199 -7.29 -5.44 24.47
C TYR A 199 -7.39 -3.99 24.95
N ILE A 200 -7.34 -3.00 24.05
CA ILE A 200 -7.53 -1.57 24.39
C ILE A 200 -8.92 -1.34 25.00
N GLN A 201 -9.99 -1.90 24.42
CA GLN A 201 -11.34 -1.81 24.98
C GLN A 201 -11.43 -2.39 26.40
N ALA A 202 -10.69 -3.47 26.69
CA ALA A 202 -10.63 -4.04 28.04
C ALA A 202 -9.92 -3.08 29.01
N LEU A 203 -8.75 -2.53 28.64
CA LEU A 203 -8.02 -1.56 29.45
C LEU A 203 -8.85 -0.30 29.74
N HIS A 204 -9.61 0.17 28.75
CA HIS A 204 -10.53 1.30 28.93
C HIS A 204 -11.65 0.98 29.95
N ARG A 205 -12.28 -0.20 29.86
CA ARG A 205 -13.30 -0.64 30.85
C ARG A 205 -12.73 -0.77 32.26
N GLU A 206 -11.47 -1.17 32.37
CA GLU A 206 -10.73 -1.24 33.65
C GLU A 206 -10.30 0.14 34.17
N ARG A 207 -10.55 1.22 33.41
CA ARG A 207 -10.16 2.61 33.73
C ARG A 207 -8.65 2.75 33.97
N VAL A 208 -7.85 2.04 33.19
CA VAL A 208 -6.39 2.21 33.16
C VAL A 208 -6.07 3.58 32.59
N ASP A 209 -5.14 4.33 33.17
CA ASP A 209 -4.68 5.60 32.59
C ASP A 209 -4.17 5.41 31.15
N TRP A 210 -4.43 6.36 30.25
CA TRP A 210 -4.13 6.22 28.82
C TRP A 210 -2.63 5.99 28.55
N THR A 211 -1.73 6.58 29.36
CA THR A 211 -0.27 6.37 29.19
C THR A 211 0.12 4.93 29.54
N ALA A 212 -0.47 4.39 30.61
CA ALA A 212 -0.29 2.99 31.01
C ALA A 212 -0.96 2.02 30.02
N ALA A 213 -2.12 2.39 29.46
CA ALA A 213 -2.79 1.61 28.43
C ALA A 213 -1.94 1.54 27.15
N ARG A 214 -1.38 2.67 26.71
CA ARG A 214 -0.44 2.74 25.57
C ARG A 214 0.76 1.83 25.82
N GLN A 215 1.39 1.92 26.99
CA GLN A 215 2.54 1.08 27.33
C GLN A 215 2.18 -0.42 27.23
N ARG A 216 1.08 -0.84 27.87
CA ARG A 216 0.65 -2.25 27.88
C ARG A 216 0.27 -2.75 26.49
N MET A 217 -0.35 -1.91 25.66
CA MET A 217 -0.67 -2.23 24.28
C MET A 217 0.62 -2.44 23.46
N LEU A 218 1.58 -1.52 23.55
CA LEU A 218 2.86 -1.64 22.84
C LEU A 218 3.71 -2.83 23.31
N GLU A 219 3.66 -3.20 24.58
CA GLU A 219 4.34 -4.39 25.10
C GLU A 219 3.82 -5.69 24.46
N GLN A 220 2.55 -5.73 24.03
CA GLN A 220 1.93 -6.91 23.43
C GLN A 220 1.87 -6.88 21.90
N PHE A 221 1.66 -5.70 21.32
CA PHE A 221 1.34 -5.52 19.90
C PHE A 221 2.29 -4.57 19.17
N GLY A 222 3.23 -3.95 19.88
CA GLY A 222 4.18 -3.00 19.30
C GLY A 222 5.22 -3.68 18.42
N HIS A 223 5.68 -2.92 17.42
CA HIS A 223 6.73 -3.31 16.50
C HIS A 223 7.88 -2.27 16.54
N PRO A 224 9.14 -2.68 16.30
CA PRO A 224 10.25 -1.73 16.25
C PRO A 224 10.13 -0.70 15.13
N ASP A 225 9.44 -1.02 14.05
CA ASP A 225 9.13 -0.11 12.95
C ASP A 225 7.96 0.82 13.31
N ALA A 226 8.10 2.11 13.01
CA ALA A 226 7.10 3.10 13.40
C ALA A 226 5.78 2.96 12.62
N SER A 227 5.86 2.48 11.38
CA SER A 227 4.77 2.50 10.40
C SER A 227 3.76 1.36 10.56
N LYS A 228 3.90 0.45 11.54
CA LYS A 228 3.06 -0.77 11.58
C LYS A 228 1.60 -0.51 11.87
N ALA A 229 0.72 -1.11 11.06
CA ALA A 229 -0.71 -0.86 11.13
C ALA A 229 -1.33 -1.20 12.49
N VAL A 230 -1.02 -2.38 13.05
CA VAL A 230 -1.64 -2.86 14.30
C VAL A 230 -1.42 -1.90 15.48
N GLN A 231 -0.21 -1.35 15.64
CA GLN A 231 0.09 -0.45 16.76
C GLN A 231 -0.51 0.95 16.53
N ASN A 232 -0.46 1.47 15.30
CA ASN A 232 -0.93 2.82 15.00
C ASN A 232 -2.46 2.90 14.98
N ILE A 233 -3.15 1.94 14.36
CA ILE A 233 -4.61 1.84 14.48
C ILE A 233 -5.01 1.61 15.95
N GLY A 234 -4.21 0.85 16.70
CA GLY A 234 -4.34 0.72 18.15
C GLY A 234 -4.26 2.07 18.88
N ILE A 235 -3.28 2.90 18.55
CA ILE A 235 -3.14 4.27 19.08
C ILE A 235 -4.36 5.12 18.71
N THR A 236 -4.83 5.08 17.47
CA THR A 236 -6.03 5.80 17.02
C THR A 236 -7.25 5.43 17.86
N VAL A 237 -7.51 4.13 18.05
CA VAL A 237 -8.65 3.66 18.86
C VAL A 237 -8.47 3.98 20.34
N LEU A 238 -7.24 3.90 20.86
CA LEU A 238 -6.92 4.34 22.22
C LEU A 238 -7.28 5.83 22.38
N ALA A 239 -6.80 6.70 21.50
CA ALA A 239 -7.10 8.13 21.55
C ALA A 239 -8.61 8.40 21.51
N LEU A 240 -9.34 7.74 20.62
CA LEU A 240 -10.80 7.88 20.49
C LEU A 240 -11.56 7.47 21.76
N LEU A 241 -11.13 6.40 22.43
CA LEU A 241 -11.76 5.93 23.67
C LEU A 241 -11.43 6.83 24.85
N PHE A 242 -10.14 7.16 25.05
CA PHE A 242 -9.65 7.92 26.19
C PHE A 242 -9.83 9.44 26.04
N GLY A 243 -10.14 9.92 24.84
CA GLY A 243 -10.54 11.29 24.58
C GLY A 243 -12.01 11.58 24.91
N GLU A 244 -12.82 10.55 25.17
CA GLU A 244 -14.24 10.65 25.59
C GLU A 244 -15.10 11.57 24.71
N GLY A 245 -14.76 11.67 23.42
CA GLY A 245 -15.45 12.52 22.44
C GLY A 245 -15.03 13.99 22.43
N ASP A 246 -14.08 14.40 23.28
CA ASP A 246 -13.43 15.71 23.20
C ASP A 246 -12.35 15.70 22.10
N PHE A 247 -12.48 16.63 21.16
CA PHE A 247 -11.61 16.69 19.99
C PHE A 247 -10.16 17.03 20.36
N ALA A 248 -9.93 18.06 21.17
CA ALA A 248 -8.59 18.51 21.52
C ALA A 248 -7.84 17.45 22.34
N GLN A 249 -8.52 16.85 23.32
CA GLN A 249 -7.98 15.77 24.14
C GLN A 249 -7.66 14.53 23.29
N THR A 250 -8.54 14.15 22.36
CA THR A 250 -8.28 13.02 21.45
C THR A 250 -7.03 13.27 20.60
N GLN A 251 -6.92 14.46 20.00
CA GLN A 251 -5.74 14.82 19.20
C GLN A 251 -4.46 14.81 20.04
N LEU A 252 -4.49 15.36 21.26
CA LEU A 252 -3.33 15.36 22.15
C LEU A 252 -2.95 13.96 22.62
N ILE A 253 -3.90 13.06 22.89
CA ILE A 253 -3.59 11.67 23.24
C ILE A 253 -2.96 10.94 22.06
N ALA A 254 -3.53 11.06 20.85
CA ALA A 254 -2.99 10.46 19.64
C ALA A 254 -1.55 10.95 19.38
N LEU A 255 -1.34 12.27 19.41
CA LEU A 255 -0.04 12.91 19.18
C LEU A 255 0.99 12.47 20.22
N ASN A 256 0.62 12.51 21.51
CA ASN A 256 1.54 12.16 22.59
C ASN A 256 1.83 10.66 22.68
N CYS A 257 1.04 9.81 22.01
CA CYS A 257 1.41 8.41 21.83
C CYS A 257 2.63 8.22 20.91
N GLY A 258 3.03 9.21 20.12
CA GLY A 258 4.17 9.08 19.21
C GLY A 258 3.94 8.08 18.09
N TYR A 259 5.03 7.54 17.53
CA TYR A 259 5.08 6.68 16.35
C TYR A 259 4.69 7.43 15.07
N ASP A 260 3.62 7.00 14.40
CA ASP A 260 3.18 7.52 13.10
C ASP A 260 2.09 8.55 13.36
N THR A 261 2.52 9.72 13.82
CA THR A 261 1.63 10.66 14.51
C THR A 261 0.71 11.43 13.59
N ASP A 262 1.13 11.73 12.37
CA ASP A 262 0.27 12.35 11.37
C ASP A 262 -0.93 11.48 11.05
N CYS A 263 -0.73 10.18 10.79
CA CYS A 263 -1.83 9.31 10.43
C CYS A 263 -2.76 8.99 11.61
N THR A 264 -2.20 8.73 12.80
CA THR A 264 -3.02 8.44 13.99
C THR A 264 -3.86 9.65 14.40
N CYS A 265 -3.30 10.86 14.32
CA CYS A 265 -4.03 12.10 14.59
C CYS A 265 -5.03 12.43 13.48
N ALA A 266 -4.66 12.20 12.21
CA ALA A 266 -5.51 12.47 11.06
C ALA A 266 -6.79 11.62 11.10
N THR A 267 -6.65 10.31 11.25
CA THR A 267 -7.81 9.40 11.28
C THR A 267 -8.67 9.59 12.54
N ALA A 268 -8.06 9.80 13.72
CA ALA A 268 -8.83 10.11 14.92
C ALA A 268 -9.64 11.42 14.76
N GLY A 269 -9.00 12.45 14.21
CA GLY A 269 -9.63 13.74 13.93
C GLY A 269 -10.75 13.62 12.89
N ALA A 270 -10.54 12.82 11.84
CA ALA A 270 -11.54 12.58 10.80
C ALA A 270 -12.77 11.85 11.34
N ILE A 271 -12.58 10.77 12.12
CA ILE A 271 -13.69 10.02 12.72
C ILE A 271 -14.54 10.93 13.61
N LEU A 272 -13.92 11.73 14.50
CA LEU A 272 -14.65 12.69 15.33
C LEU A 272 -15.34 13.77 14.49
N GLY A 273 -14.67 14.24 13.45
CA GLY A 273 -15.19 15.21 12.48
C GLY A 273 -16.43 14.71 11.74
N ILE A 274 -16.42 13.48 11.24
CA ILE A 274 -17.59 12.83 10.60
C ILE A 274 -18.69 12.60 11.63
N MET A 275 -18.34 12.15 12.84
CA MET A 275 -19.31 11.85 13.89
C MET A 275 -20.06 13.10 14.37
N ARG A 276 -19.37 14.25 14.50
CA ARG A 276 -19.93 15.48 15.08
C ARG A 276 -20.31 16.55 14.06
N GLY A 277 -19.67 16.56 12.89
CA GLY A 277 -19.75 17.63 11.90
C GLY A 277 -18.80 18.79 12.21
N ALA A 278 -18.36 19.51 11.16
CA ALA A 278 -17.47 20.67 11.28
C ALA A 278 -18.05 21.77 12.19
N SER A 279 -19.39 21.92 12.20
CA SER A 279 -20.10 22.85 13.05
C SER A 279 -19.85 22.67 14.55
N GLN A 280 -19.45 21.46 14.98
CA GLN A 280 -19.19 21.13 16.39
C GLN A 280 -17.71 21.03 16.76
N LEU A 281 -16.80 21.13 15.79
CA LEU A 281 -15.36 21.12 16.08
C LEU A 281 -14.91 22.44 16.75
N PRO A 282 -13.91 22.41 17.67
CA PRO A 282 -13.45 23.61 18.36
C PRO A 282 -12.95 24.69 17.40
N GLU A 283 -13.40 25.93 17.59
CA GLU A 283 -13.02 27.07 16.73
C GLU A 283 -11.51 27.31 16.68
N LEU A 284 -10.81 27.14 17.81
CA LEU A 284 -9.34 27.25 17.86
C LEU A 284 -8.69 26.32 16.84
N TRP A 285 -9.05 25.04 16.85
CA TRP A 285 -8.47 24.01 16.00
C TRP A 285 -8.86 24.20 14.53
N LYS A 286 -10.14 24.53 14.24
CA LYS A 286 -10.59 24.85 12.88
C LYS A 286 -9.84 26.02 12.27
N ASN A 287 -9.60 27.08 13.04
CA ASN A 287 -8.88 28.26 12.57
C ASN A 287 -7.41 27.94 12.21
N GLN A 288 -6.80 26.94 12.88
CA GLN A 288 -5.43 26.51 12.57
C GLN A 288 -5.33 25.71 11.26
N ALA A 289 -6.40 25.03 10.85
CA ALA A 289 -6.49 24.38 9.54
C ALA A 289 -6.59 25.38 8.37
N ARG A 290 -7.02 26.62 8.66
CA ARG A 290 -7.13 27.73 7.68
C ARG A 290 -8.02 27.42 6.46
N ASP A 291 -8.92 26.43 6.56
CA ASP A 291 -9.73 25.89 5.46
C ASP A 291 -8.92 25.68 4.17
N THR A 292 -7.71 25.13 4.29
CA THR A 292 -6.80 24.94 3.15
C THR A 292 -5.93 23.71 3.33
N PHE A 293 -5.44 23.15 2.24
CA PHE A 293 -4.51 22.03 2.23
C PHE A 293 -3.36 22.24 1.24
N ALA A 294 -2.25 21.54 1.48
CA ALA A 294 -1.12 21.47 0.56
C ALA A 294 -1.18 20.14 -0.21
N VAL A 295 -0.70 20.16 -1.46
CA VAL A 295 -0.66 18.99 -2.34
C VAL A 295 0.79 18.67 -2.69
N GLY A 296 1.22 17.43 -2.43
CA GLY A 296 2.59 16.94 -2.65
C GLY A 296 2.80 16.12 -3.93
N ILE A 297 1.73 15.85 -4.68
CA ILE A 297 1.73 15.03 -5.90
C ILE A 297 1.25 15.82 -7.13
N ASP A 298 1.41 15.25 -8.34
CA ASP A 298 1.07 15.91 -9.61
C ASP A 298 -0.42 15.78 -9.94
N ILE A 299 -1.26 16.39 -9.10
CA ILE A 299 -2.69 16.56 -9.33
C ILE A 299 -3.07 18.05 -9.27
N VAL A 300 -4.16 18.41 -9.94
CA VAL A 300 -4.70 19.77 -9.90
C VAL A 300 -6.13 19.72 -9.41
N ARG A 301 -6.35 20.13 -8.15
CA ARG A 301 -7.70 20.35 -7.63
C ARG A 301 -8.23 21.72 -8.09
N PRO A 302 -9.54 21.86 -8.36
CA PRO A 302 -10.13 23.14 -8.76
C PRO A 302 -9.99 24.25 -7.71
N SER A 303 -9.85 23.87 -6.44
CA SER A 303 -9.74 24.75 -5.30
C SER A 303 -8.82 24.14 -4.25
N PRO A 304 -8.03 24.95 -3.51
CA PRO A 304 -7.25 24.50 -2.36
C PRO A 304 -8.08 24.47 -1.06
N LEU A 305 -9.38 24.79 -1.10
CA LEU A 305 -10.21 24.89 0.10
C LEU A 305 -10.74 23.51 0.55
N ILE A 306 -10.67 23.23 1.85
CA ILE A 306 -11.18 21.98 2.42
C ILE A 306 -12.72 21.91 2.28
N SER A 307 -13.40 23.04 2.38
CA SER A 307 -14.84 23.16 2.14
C SER A 307 -15.26 22.81 0.69
N ASP A 308 -14.45 23.17 -0.30
CA ASP A 308 -14.69 22.77 -1.70
C ASP A 308 -14.41 21.28 -1.91
N LEU A 309 -13.34 20.75 -1.29
CA LEU A 309 -13.07 19.30 -1.27
C LEU A 309 -14.23 18.50 -0.68
N ALA A 310 -14.86 19.00 0.39
CA ALA A 310 -16.05 18.40 0.97
C ALA A 310 -17.24 18.42 0.00
N THR A 311 -17.41 19.49 -0.77
CA THR A 311 -18.45 19.58 -1.81
C THR A 311 -18.22 18.56 -2.92
N ASP A 312 -16.98 18.41 -3.39
CA ASP A 312 -16.59 17.44 -4.41
C ASP A 312 -16.81 16.00 -3.93
N THR A 313 -16.42 15.71 -2.68
CA THR A 313 -16.68 14.41 -2.03
C THR A 313 -18.18 14.13 -1.92
N CYS A 314 -18.98 15.13 -1.51
CA CYS A 314 -20.43 14.99 -1.43
C CYS A 314 -21.08 14.71 -2.79
N ARG A 315 -20.55 15.27 -3.87
CA ARG A 315 -21.04 15.02 -5.23
C ARG A 315 -20.91 13.54 -5.60
N VAL A 316 -19.74 12.95 -5.31
CA VAL A 316 -19.50 11.52 -5.50
C VAL A 316 -20.39 10.68 -4.58
N GLY A 317 -20.47 10.98 -3.28
CA GLY A 317 -21.32 10.23 -2.35
C GLY A 317 -22.82 10.29 -2.70
N VAL A 318 -23.32 11.43 -3.20
CA VAL A 318 -24.69 11.53 -3.72
C VAL A 318 -24.87 10.68 -4.98
N ALA A 319 -23.91 10.67 -5.91
CA ALA A 319 -23.95 9.81 -7.08
C ALA A 319 -23.97 8.32 -6.69
N LEU A 320 -23.17 7.90 -5.70
CA LEU A 320 -23.21 6.56 -5.12
C LEU A 320 -24.58 6.24 -4.50
N SER A 321 -25.14 7.14 -3.68
CA SER A 321 -26.47 6.95 -3.04
C SER A 321 -27.60 6.71 -4.04
N ARG A 322 -27.45 7.22 -5.26
CA ARG A 322 -28.44 7.06 -6.35
C ARG A 322 -28.19 5.84 -7.24
N SER A 323 -27.06 5.15 -7.07
CA SER A 323 -26.65 4.03 -7.93
C SER A 323 -26.30 2.78 -7.13
N LEU A 324 -25.17 2.78 -6.41
CA LEU A 324 -24.61 1.61 -5.72
C LEU A 324 -25.00 1.50 -4.25
N ASN A 325 -25.34 2.61 -3.61
CA ASN A 325 -25.66 2.65 -2.19
C ASN A 325 -27.17 2.80 -1.94
N ALA A 326 -27.91 1.72 -2.12
CA ALA A 326 -29.35 1.68 -1.84
C ALA A 326 -29.71 1.72 -0.34
N ALA A 327 -28.71 1.69 0.56
CA ALA A 327 -28.94 1.69 2.00
C ALA A 327 -29.38 3.06 2.54
N VAL A 328 -29.02 4.15 1.85
CA VAL A 328 -29.18 5.53 2.31
C VAL A 328 -29.81 6.42 1.25
N PHE A 329 -30.71 7.30 1.69
CA PHE A 329 -31.26 8.39 0.88
C PHE A 329 -30.78 9.75 1.41
N ILE A 330 -30.11 10.54 0.56
CA ILE A 330 -29.66 11.90 0.88
C ILE A 330 -30.70 12.90 0.40
N ALA A 331 -31.39 13.55 1.33
CA ALA A 331 -32.49 14.46 1.05
C ALA A 331 -32.01 15.92 0.89
N GLY A 332 -32.71 16.72 0.09
CA GLY A 332 -32.42 18.16 -0.03
C GLY A 332 -31.14 18.50 -0.78
N VAL A 333 -30.66 17.62 -1.65
CA VAL A 333 -29.46 17.86 -2.48
C VAL A 333 -29.66 19.12 -3.34
N PRO A 334 -28.77 20.12 -3.23
CA PRO A 334 -28.89 21.35 -3.98
C PRO A 334 -28.56 21.12 -5.46
N ALA A 335 -29.30 21.75 -6.37
CA ALA A 335 -29.13 21.55 -7.81
C ALA A 335 -27.72 21.90 -8.32
N VAL A 336 -27.04 22.85 -7.66
CA VAL A 336 -25.66 23.24 -7.99
C VAL A 336 -24.64 22.13 -7.74
N LEU A 337 -24.97 21.13 -6.91
CA LEU A 337 -24.11 19.97 -6.69
C LEU A 337 -23.99 19.13 -7.97
N ASP A 338 -24.99 19.06 -8.84
CA ASP A 338 -24.88 18.37 -10.15
C ASP A 338 -24.18 16.99 -10.07
N PRO A 339 -24.68 16.04 -9.23
CA PRO A 339 -24.09 14.71 -9.07
C PRO A 339 -24.19 13.84 -10.33
N GLU A 340 -25.04 14.22 -11.29
CA GLU A 340 -25.15 13.55 -12.60
C GLU A 340 -23.86 13.64 -13.43
N ARG A 341 -22.91 14.52 -13.06
CA ARG A 341 -21.57 14.57 -13.66
C ARG A 341 -20.73 13.33 -13.39
N ILE A 342 -20.97 12.64 -12.28
CA ILE A 342 -20.19 11.47 -11.90
C ILE A 342 -20.71 10.26 -12.69
N PRO A 343 -19.88 9.59 -13.50
CA PRO A 343 -20.32 8.42 -14.24
C PRO A 343 -20.79 7.31 -13.29
N THR A 344 -21.99 6.79 -13.53
CA THR A 344 -22.59 5.69 -12.72
C THR A 344 -22.92 4.45 -13.53
N ALA A 345 -22.75 4.50 -14.85
CA ALA A 345 -22.90 3.33 -15.70
C ALA A 345 -21.69 2.41 -15.53
N ARG A 346 -21.93 1.12 -15.34
CA ARG A 346 -20.86 0.12 -15.37
C ARG A 346 -20.54 -0.23 -16.80
N GLU A 347 -19.31 0.01 -17.24
CA GLU A 347 -18.78 -0.63 -18.44
C GLU A 347 -18.46 -2.09 -18.10
N THR A 348 -19.08 -3.04 -18.80
CA THR A 348 -18.80 -4.46 -18.60
C THR A 348 -18.19 -5.04 -19.86
N GLU A 349 -16.92 -5.41 -19.79
CA GLU A 349 -16.30 -6.26 -20.80
C GLU A 349 -17.06 -7.60 -20.90
N PRO A 350 -17.36 -8.10 -22.11
CA PRO A 350 -18.11 -9.35 -22.30
C PRO A 350 -17.46 -10.55 -21.62
N ILE A 351 -16.12 -10.61 -21.66
CA ILE A 351 -15.31 -11.65 -21.04
C ILE A 351 -14.28 -10.99 -20.12
N ASP A 352 -14.15 -11.51 -18.93
CA ASP A 352 -13.09 -11.16 -17.98
C ASP A 352 -11.98 -12.21 -17.98
N ILE A 353 -10.73 -11.80 -17.76
CA ILE A 353 -9.61 -12.72 -17.57
C ILE A 353 -8.89 -12.37 -16.27
N GLU A 354 -8.92 -13.28 -15.31
CA GLU A 354 -8.13 -13.19 -14.08
C GLU A 354 -7.00 -14.23 -14.10
N VAL A 355 -5.87 -13.91 -13.45
CA VAL A 355 -4.72 -14.80 -13.31
C VAL A 355 -4.60 -15.31 -11.87
N ASP A 356 -4.59 -16.63 -11.72
CA ASP A 356 -4.22 -17.32 -10.50
C ASP A 356 -2.80 -17.87 -10.69
N TYR A 357 -1.85 -17.29 -9.95
CA TYR A 357 -0.45 -17.66 -10.04
C TYR A 357 -0.13 -19.02 -9.42
N LEU A 358 -1.05 -19.65 -8.67
CA LEU A 358 -0.81 -20.93 -8.00
C LEU A 358 0.49 -20.90 -7.16
N GLY A 359 0.60 -19.92 -6.26
CA GLY A 359 1.80 -19.63 -5.46
C GLY A 359 2.51 -18.37 -5.93
N GLU A 360 3.82 -18.26 -5.66
CA GLU A 360 4.59 -17.03 -6.00
C GLU A 360 4.57 -16.75 -7.51
N PRO A 361 4.37 -15.50 -7.95
CA PRO A 361 4.27 -15.12 -9.36
C PRO A 361 5.65 -15.07 -10.05
N ALA A 362 6.59 -15.96 -9.68
CA ALA A 362 7.97 -15.93 -10.11
C ALA A 362 8.38 -17.15 -10.95
N VAL A 363 9.37 -16.97 -11.83
CA VAL A 363 9.96 -18.06 -12.63
C VAL A 363 11.43 -17.79 -12.96
N GLY A 364 12.28 -18.81 -12.79
CA GLY A 364 13.72 -18.74 -13.00
C GLY A 364 14.24 -19.57 -14.17
N HIS A 365 15.56 -19.62 -14.33
CA HIS A 365 16.23 -20.37 -15.38
C HIS A 365 15.91 -21.87 -15.34
N GLY A 366 15.49 -22.43 -16.48
CA GLY A 366 15.19 -23.86 -16.59
C GLY A 366 13.88 -24.29 -15.93
N GLU A 367 13.12 -23.34 -15.39
CA GLU A 367 11.87 -23.61 -14.69
C GLU A 367 10.66 -23.49 -15.64
N THR A 368 9.57 -24.12 -15.21
CA THR A 368 8.25 -23.96 -15.83
C THR A 368 7.28 -23.49 -14.76
N LYS A 369 6.77 -22.27 -14.92
CA LYS A 369 5.72 -21.75 -14.05
C LYS A 369 4.36 -22.17 -14.58
N ARG A 370 3.62 -22.90 -13.75
CA ARG A 370 2.20 -23.18 -13.97
C ARG A 370 1.37 -22.05 -13.37
N ILE A 371 0.42 -21.53 -14.14
CA ILE A 371 -0.62 -20.58 -13.72
C ILE A 371 -1.98 -21.10 -14.19
N ALA A 372 -3.06 -20.50 -13.70
CA ALA A 372 -4.41 -20.74 -14.18
C ALA A 372 -5.08 -19.43 -14.58
N LEU A 373 -5.62 -19.37 -15.80
CA LEU A 373 -6.43 -18.25 -16.26
C LEU A 373 -7.90 -18.58 -16.00
N ARG A 374 -8.60 -17.68 -15.31
CA ARG A 374 -10.04 -17.77 -15.08
C ARG A 374 -10.72 -16.83 -16.06
N LEU A 375 -11.46 -17.39 -17.01
CA LEU A 375 -12.20 -16.64 -17.99
C LEU A 375 -13.68 -16.65 -17.61
N THR A 376 -14.24 -15.48 -17.30
CA THR A 376 -15.63 -15.34 -16.86
C THR A 376 -16.46 -14.66 -17.93
N ASN A 377 -17.54 -15.29 -18.38
CA ASN A 377 -18.47 -14.70 -19.33
C ASN A 377 -19.54 -13.89 -18.60
N ARG A 378 -19.49 -12.57 -18.76
CA ARG A 378 -20.44 -11.63 -18.12
C ARG A 378 -21.72 -11.41 -18.94
N THR A 379 -21.85 -12.05 -20.10
CA THR A 379 -23.01 -11.92 -20.98
C THR A 379 -24.08 -12.98 -20.70
N ALA A 380 -25.31 -12.71 -21.17
CA ALA A 380 -26.44 -13.64 -21.05
C ALA A 380 -26.38 -14.82 -22.05
N GLU A 381 -25.41 -14.83 -22.96
CA GLU A 381 -25.29 -15.83 -24.03
C GLU A 381 -23.97 -16.59 -23.92
N PRO A 382 -23.91 -17.88 -24.27
CA PRO A 382 -22.67 -18.64 -24.27
C PRO A 382 -21.69 -18.12 -25.33
N LYS A 383 -20.41 -18.11 -24.98
CA LYS A 383 -19.32 -17.64 -25.84
C LYS A 383 -18.43 -18.83 -26.24
N GLN A 384 -18.33 -19.08 -27.54
CA GLN A 384 -17.45 -20.11 -28.10
C GLN A 384 -16.36 -19.45 -28.92
N GLY A 385 -15.12 -19.60 -28.47
CA GLY A 385 -14.01 -18.81 -29.00
C GLY A 385 -12.65 -19.45 -28.76
N LYS A 386 -11.63 -18.80 -29.29
CA LYS A 386 -10.24 -19.24 -29.20
C LYS A 386 -9.48 -18.32 -28.28
N LEU A 387 -8.89 -18.88 -27.23
CA LEU A 387 -7.90 -18.22 -26.40
C LEU A 387 -6.53 -18.36 -27.07
N SER A 388 -5.82 -17.25 -27.26
CA SER A 388 -4.46 -17.19 -27.79
C SER A 388 -3.53 -16.58 -26.76
N LEU A 389 -2.38 -17.20 -26.56
CA LEU A 389 -1.40 -16.84 -25.53
C LEU A 389 -0.05 -16.57 -26.18
N ALA A 390 0.61 -15.51 -25.70
CA ALA A 390 1.97 -15.15 -26.05
C ALA A 390 2.75 -14.77 -24.79
N VAL A 391 4.07 -14.95 -24.81
CA VAL A 391 4.97 -14.54 -23.72
C VAL A 391 6.15 -13.76 -24.28
N SER A 392 6.58 -12.72 -23.59
CA SER A 392 7.70 -11.88 -23.99
C SER A 392 9.06 -12.57 -23.76
N GLY A 393 10.15 -11.94 -24.18
CA GLY A 393 11.52 -12.44 -23.92
C GLY A 393 11.95 -13.66 -24.75
N GLY A 394 11.15 -14.09 -25.73
CA GLY A 394 11.45 -15.29 -26.54
C GLY A 394 11.24 -16.60 -25.78
N PHE A 395 10.51 -16.56 -24.66
CA PHE A 395 10.14 -17.72 -23.88
C PHE A 395 8.97 -18.48 -24.51
N ALA A 396 8.65 -19.66 -23.97
CA ALA A 396 7.57 -20.49 -24.48
C ALA A 396 6.37 -20.48 -23.53
N VAL A 397 5.16 -20.43 -24.10
CA VAL A 397 3.91 -20.62 -23.37
C VAL A 397 3.17 -21.83 -23.94
N SER A 398 2.56 -22.63 -23.07
CA SER A 398 1.78 -23.80 -23.46
C SER A 398 0.48 -23.87 -22.64
N PRO A 399 -0.67 -24.16 -23.26
CA PRO A 399 -0.90 -24.16 -24.71
C PRO A 399 -0.78 -22.74 -25.30
N GLN A 400 -0.39 -22.61 -26.57
CA GLN A 400 -0.40 -21.30 -27.25
C GLN A 400 -1.80 -20.89 -27.72
N LYS A 401 -2.65 -21.88 -28.06
CA LYS A 401 -4.01 -21.68 -28.52
C LYS A 401 -4.91 -22.76 -27.96
N VAL A 402 -6.10 -22.38 -27.49
CA VAL A 402 -7.10 -23.31 -26.95
C VAL A 402 -8.49 -22.89 -27.43
N GLN A 403 -9.28 -23.86 -27.87
CA GLN A 403 -10.70 -23.64 -28.13
C GLN A 403 -11.47 -23.79 -26.82
N LEU A 404 -12.22 -22.76 -26.43
CA LEU A 404 -13.02 -22.74 -25.22
C LEU A 404 -14.49 -22.50 -25.55
N THR A 405 -15.35 -23.03 -24.70
CA THR A 405 -16.78 -22.68 -24.64
C THR A 405 -17.06 -22.28 -23.21
N ILE A 406 -17.54 -21.05 -23.02
CA ILE A 406 -17.84 -20.47 -21.72
C ILE A 406 -19.34 -20.18 -21.71
N GLY A 407 -20.11 -20.88 -20.86
CA GLY A 407 -21.55 -20.64 -20.73
C GLY A 407 -21.86 -19.23 -20.24
N ALA A 408 -23.12 -18.82 -20.33
CA ALA A 408 -23.57 -17.53 -19.82
C ALA A 408 -23.37 -17.44 -18.29
N GLY A 409 -22.67 -16.43 -17.80
CA GLY A 409 -22.34 -16.28 -16.38
C GLY A 409 -21.33 -17.31 -15.85
N GLU A 410 -20.79 -18.20 -16.68
CA GLU A 410 -19.86 -19.24 -16.25
C GLU A 410 -18.41 -18.74 -16.24
N THR A 411 -17.60 -19.38 -15.40
CA THR A 411 -16.14 -19.22 -15.36
C THR A 411 -15.47 -20.53 -15.79
N VAL A 412 -14.58 -20.45 -16.78
CA VAL A 412 -13.72 -21.57 -17.20
C VAL A 412 -12.30 -21.33 -16.72
N VAL A 413 -11.69 -22.37 -16.13
CA VAL A 413 -10.29 -22.32 -15.67
C VAL A 413 -9.39 -23.02 -16.69
N GLN A 414 -8.49 -22.27 -17.30
CA GLN A 414 -7.52 -22.77 -18.28
C GLN A 414 -6.10 -22.78 -17.68
N PRO A 415 -5.48 -23.95 -17.45
CA PRO A 415 -4.09 -24.00 -17.02
C PRO A 415 -3.16 -23.53 -18.15
N VAL A 416 -2.15 -22.76 -17.79
CA VAL A 416 -1.12 -22.22 -18.68
C VAL A 416 0.25 -22.48 -18.06
N TYR A 417 1.23 -22.78 -18.91
CA TYR A 417 2.60 -23.10 -18.52
C TYR A 417 3.54 -22.15 -19.24
N VAL A 418 4.30 -21.35 -18.49
CA VAL A 418 5.36 -20.49 -19.01
C VAL A 418 6.70 -21.15 -18.74
N HIS A 419 7.44 -21.45 -19.80
CA HIS A 419 8.70 -22.17 -19.74
C HIS A 419 9.88 -21.26 -20.06
N ILE A 420 10.83 -21.21 -19.12
CA ILE A 420 12.10 -20.50 -19.27
C ILE A 420 13.19 -21.53 -19.53
N PRO A 421 13.87 -21.49 -20.69
CA PRO A 421 14.89 -22.47 -21.00
C PRO A 421 16.11 -22.30 -20.09
N ALA A 422 16.75 -23.41 -19.71
CA ALA A 422 18.00 -23.38 -18.93
C ALA A 422 19.13 -22.63 -19.65
N THR A 423 19.06 -22.56 -20.98
CA THR A 423 20.01 -21.83 -21.85
C THR A 423 19.65 -20.35 -22.03
N ALA A 424 18.61 -19.84 -21.36
CA ALA A 424 18.29 -18.42 -21.40
C ALA A 424 19.52 -17.60 -20.97
N VAL A 425 19.89 -16.57 -21.74
CA VAL A 425 21.03 -15.70 -21.42
C VAL A 425 20.73 -14.84 -20.19
N ALA A 426 19.47 -14.41 -20.05
CA ALA A 426 18.99 -13.65 -18.91
C ALA A 426 17.48 -13.91 -18.73
N VAL A 427 17.00 -13.76 -17.49
CA VAL A 427 15.58 -13.73 -17.16
C VAL A 427 15.23 -12.30 -16.72
N PRO A 428 14.45 -11.54 -17.51
CA PRO A 428 14.15 -10.14 -17.18
C PRO A 428 13.31 -10.05 -15.91
N SER A 429 13.38 -8.92 -15.19
CA SER A 429 12.64 -8.72 -13.94
C SER A 429 11.12 -8.87 -14.11
N GLY A 430 10.59 -8.46 -15.26
CA GLY A 430 9.20 -8.67 -15.67
C GLY A 430 9.13 -9.47 -16.97
N ILE A 431 8.27 -10.49 -16.98
CA ILE A 431 7.94 -11.32 -18.13
C ILE A 431 6.45 -11.14 -18.38
N THR A 432 6.09 -10.53 -19.51
CA THR A 432 4.70 -10.26 -19.87
C THR A 432 4.11 -11.44 -20.59
N VAL A 433 2.92 -11.86 -20.18
CA VAL A 433 2.07 -12.83 -20.87
C VAL A 433 0.83 -12.10 -21.36
N SER A 434 0.58 -12.17 -22.67
CA SER A 434 -0.63 -11.62 -23.29
C SER A 434 -1.62 -12.74 -23.56
N ALA A 435 -2.87 -12.53 -23.18
CA ALA A 435 -3.98 -13.47 -23.33
C ALA A 435 -5.14 -12.78 -24.07
N GLY A 436 -5.41 -13.22 -25.30
CA GLY A 436 -6.52 -12.71 -26.11
C GLY A 436 -7.57 -13.78 -26.37
N PHE A 437 -8.83 -13.48 -26.10
CA PHE A 437 -9.95 -14.37 -26.41
C PHE A 437 -10.81 -13.76 -27.53
N GLU A 438 -11.03 -14.53 -28.60
CA GLU A 438 -11.81 -14.09 -29.75
C GLU A 438 -12.95 -15.07 -30.08
N CYS A 439 -14.13 -14.54 -30.40
CA CYS A 439 -15.28 -15.30 -30.87
C CYS A 439 -15.50 -15.02 -32.37
N LYS A 440 -15.47 -16.07 -33.21
CA LYS A 440 -15.66 -15.95 -34.67
C LYS A 440 -14.76 -14.90 -35.35
N GLY A 441 -13.54 -14.71 -34.82
CA GLY A 441 -12.57 -13.73 -35.33
C GLY A 441 -12.76 -12.29 -34.84
N VAL A 442 -13.69 -12.06 -33.90
CA VAL A 442 -13.88 -10.78 -33.21
C VAL A 442 -13.24 -10.89 -31.82
N PRO A 443 -12.30 -10.00 -31.45
CA PRO A 443 -11.76 -9.94 -30.11
C PRO A 443 -12.86 -9.62 -29.09
N GLU A 444 -12.97 -10.42 -28.04
CA GLU A 444 -13.91 -10.19 -26.92
C GLU A 444 -13.18 -9.61 -25.70
N VAL A 445 -11.89 -9.91 -25.53
CA VAL A 445 -11.02 -9.36 -24.48
C VAL A 445 -9.54 -9.58 -24.85
N ASN A 446 -8.69 -8.63 -24.45
CA ASN A 446 -7.25 -8.80 -24.42
C ASN A 446 -6.73 -8.38 -23.05
N ALA A 447 -6.03 -9.29 -22.37
CA ALA A 447 -5.44 -9.06 -21.06
C ALA A 447 -3.91 -9.26 -21.12
N GLU A 448 -3.19 -8.50 -20.31
CA GLU A 448 -1.76 -8.69 -20.08
C GLU A 448 -1.49 -8.79 -18.59
N PHE A 449 -0.62 -9.73 -18.22
CA PHE A 449 -0.17 -9.89 -16.84
C PHE A 449 1.31 -10.29 -16.81
N GLY A 450 1.92 -10.02 -15.67
CA GLY A 450 3.35 -10.23 -15.43
C GLY A 450 3.67 -11.55 -14.76
N LEU A 451 4.90 -12.01 -14.94
CA LEU A 451 5.63 -12.91 -14.05
C LEU A 451 6.94 -12.24 -13.65
N ALA A 452 7.32 -12.38 -12.39
CA ALA A 452 8.61 -11.91 -11.90
C ALA A 452 9.72 -12.88 -12.33
N GLY A 453 10.70 -12.39 -13.07
CA GLY A 453 11.90 -13.19 -13.34
C GLY A 453 12.72 -13.36 -12.08
N SER A 454 13.00 -14.61 -11.70
CA SER A 454 13.90 -14.91 -10.59
C SER A 454 15.31 -15.21 -11.12
N GLN A 455 16.32 -14.68 -10.43
CA GLN A 455 17.72 -14.94 -10.73
C GLN A 455 18.43 -15.39 -9.45
N SER A 456 19.38 -16.30 -9.60
CA SER A 456 20.27 -16.67 -8.50
C SER A 456 21.35 -15.61 -8.34
N TYR A 457 21.34 -14.93 -7.19
CA TYR A 457 22.41 -14.01 -6.82
C TYR A 457 23.42 -14.72 -5.92
N TYR A 458 24.70 -14.61 -6.24
CA TYR A 458 25.78 -14.94 -5.31
C TYR A 458 26.07 -13.70 -4.47
N ALA A 459 25.54 -13.67 -3.26
CA ALA A 459 25.91 -12.65 -2.29
C ALA A 459 27.26 -13.05 -1.67
N VAL A 460 28.29 -12.21 -1.83
CA VAL A 460 29.62 -12.42 -1.25
C VAL A 460 29.96 -11.21 -0.38
N GLY A 461 29.97 -11.40 0.94
CA GLY A 461 30.29 -10.35 1.91
C GLY A 461 30.55 -10.93 3.29
N PRO A 462 31.01 -10.13 4.27
CA PRO A 462 30.97 -10.53 5.67
C PRO A 462 29.51 -10.55 6.10
N PHE A 463 28.88 -11.72 6.02
CA PHE A 463 27.62 -11.95 6.70
C PHE A 463 27.98 -12.10 8.18
N TRP A 464 27.52 -11.14 8.98
CA TRP A 464 27.61 -11.27 10.42
C TRP A 464 26.59 -12.31 10.81
N ASP A 465 27.05 -13.55 10.99
CA ASP A 465 26.21 -14.60 11.53
C ASP A 465 25.75 -14.15 12.93
N LEU A 466 24.45 -13.91 13.07
CA LEU A 466 23.80 -13.66 14.35
C LEU A 466 23.64 -15.00 15.10
N TYR A 467 24.75 -15.64 15.46
CA TYR A 467 24.73 -16.65 16.52
C TYR A 467 25.61 -16.21 17.67
N ASP A 468 25.17 -16.50 18.89
CA ASP A 468 25.94 -16.17 20.07
C ASP A 468 27.18 -17.07 20.12
N THR A 469 28.33 -16.48 19.78
CA THR A 469 29.65 -17.14 19.88
C THR A 469 30.02 -17.53 21.32
N LYS A 470 29.25 -17.11 22.33
CA LYS A 470 29.37 -17.60 23.71
C LYS A 470 28.57 -18.87 23.96
N GLU A 471 27.52 -19.13 23.18
CA GLU A 471 26.69 -20.35 23.29
C GLU A 471 27.12 -21.45 22.32
N HIS A 472 27.77 -21.09 21.21
CA HIS A 472 28.19 -22.05 20.18
C HIS A 472 29.66 -21.86 19.80
N ASP A 473 30.46 -22.92 19.95
CA ASP A 473 31.90 -22.97 19.58
C ASP A 473 32.14 -22.96 18.04
N GLY A 474 31.07 -23.03 17.24
CA GLY A 474 31.07 -22.92 15.78
C GLY A 474 29.66 -22.69 15.24
N CYS A 475 29.54 -22.28 13.98
CA CYS A 475 28.24 -21.99 13.36
C CYS A 475 27.33 -23.24 13.41
N PRO A 476 26.19 -23.20 14.13
CA PRO A 476 25.30 -24.36 14.24
C PRO A 476 24.59 -24.70 12.92
N PHE A 477 24.66 -23.80 11.94
CA PHE A 477 24.09 -23.97 10.60
C PHE A 477 25.09 -24.54 9.58
N TYR A 478 26.32 -24.86 10.00
CA TYR A 478 27.37 -25.38 9.13
C TYR A 478 27.15 -26.88 8.81
N ASP A 479 26.95 -27.22 7.53
CA ASP A 479 26.86 -28.62 7.04
C ASP A 479 28.04 -28.97 6.09
N PRO A 480 29.04 -29.74 6.58
CA PRO A 480 30.23 -30.10 5.80
C PRO A 480 29.98 -31.04 4.62
N SER A 481 28.77 -31.61 4.47
CA SER A 481 28.44 -32.49 3.34
C SER A 481 28.24 -31.74 2.01
N THR A 482 28.06 -30.41 2.05
CA THR A 482 27.76 -29.57 0.87
C THR A 482 28.98 -28.84 0.28
N THR A 483 30.10 -28.80 1.01
CA THR A 483 31.20 -27.84 0.77
C THR A 483 32.34 -28.37 -0.11
N ALA A 484 32.58 -29.69 -0.17
CA ALA A 484 33.82 -30.25 -0.71
C ALA A 484 34.02 -30.05 -2.23
N ASN A 485 32.95 -29.99 -3.02
CA ASN A 485 33.04 -29.79 -4.47
C ASN A 485 33.14 -28.31 -4.90
N ARG A 486 32.80 -27.35 -4.02
CA ARG A 486 32.61 -25.93 -4.39
C ARG A 486 33.84 -25.03 -4.21
N VAL A 487 34.85 -25.47 -3.47
CA VAL A 487 36.08 -24.68 -3.22
C VAL A 487 37.01 -24.62 -4.46
N ARG A 488 36.91 -25.60 -5.36
CA ARG A 488 37.80 -25.69 -6.53
C ARG A 488 37.41 -24.69 -7.64
N GLU A 489 36.12 -24.42 -7.80
CA GLU A 489 35.57 -23.51 -8.81
C GLU A 489 35.74 -22.03 -8.41
N ALA A 490 35.58 -21.71 -7.12
CA ALA A 490 35.77 -20.35 -6.60
C ALA A 490 37.21 -19.82 -6.79
N ARG A 491 38.22 -20.69 -6.71
CA ARG A 491 39.63 -20.31 -6.96
C ARG A 491 39.90 -19.99 -8.43
N GLN A 492 39.21 -20.64 -9.37
CA GLN A 492 39.33 -20.33 -10.80
C GLN A 492 38.65 -18.98 -11.13
N ALA A 493 37.48 -18.69 -10.55
CA ALA A 493 36.78 -17.43 -10.75
C ALA A 493 37.56 -16.20 -10.24
N LEU A 494 38.16 -16.29 -9.04
CA LEU A 494 38.97 -15.21 -8.46
C LEU A 494 40.23 -14.89 -9.27
N THR A 495 40.81 -15.89 -9.94
CA THR A 495 41.98 -15.72 -10.81
C THR A 495 41.61 -15.03 -12.12
N ILE A 496 40.43 -15.33 -12.68
CA ILE A 496 39.93 -14.69 -13.91
C ILE A 496 39.57 -13.22 -13.65
N MET A 497 38.93 -12.92 -12.51
CA MET A 497 38.50 -11.57 -12.16
C MET A 497 39.68 -10.61 -11.94
N SER A 498 40.77 -11.10 -11.33
CA SER A 498 41.99 -10.31 -11.12
C SER A 498 42.76 -10.04 -12.42
N ILE A 499 42.72 -10.95 -13.41
CA ILE A 499 43.27 -10.73 -14.76
C ILE A 499 42.43 -9.69 -15.54
N TRP A 500 41.11 -9.68 -15.36
CA TRP A 500 40.19 -8.77 -16.03
C TRP A 500 40.29 -7.33 -15.50
N ILE A 501 40.37 -7.17 -14.17
CA ILE A 501 40.61 -5.88 -13.52
C ILE A 501 41.98 -5.30 -13.91
N GLY A 502 43.02 -6.15 -14.03
CA GLY A 502 44.33 -5.74 -14.54
C GLY A 502 44.28 -5.21 -15.98
N HIS A 503 43.51 -5.84 -16.86
CA HIS A 503 43.33 -5.39 -18.25
C HIS A 503 42.57 -4.06 -18.38
N ILE A 504 41.54 -3.84 -17.54
CA ILE A 504 40.78 -2.58 -17.52
C ILE A 504 41.66 -1.43 -17.04
N LEU A 505 42.45 -1.64 -15.98
CA LEU A 505 43.38 -0.64 -15.45
C LEU A 505 44.53 -0.30 -16.42
N MET A 506 44.98 -1.26 -17.25
CA MET A 506 45.93 -0.98 -18.34
C MET A 506 45.31 -0.18 -19.50
N LYS A 507 44.05 -0.47 -19.89
CA LYS A 507 43.35 0.29 -20.94
C LYS A 507 43.01 1.72 -20.52
N LEU A 508 42.75 1.97 -19.24
CA LEU A 508 42.52 3.33 -18.71
C LEU A 508 43.80 4.18 -18.69
N ARG A 509 44.99 3.56 -18.54
CA ARG A 509 46.29 4.27 -18.61
C ARG A 509 46.66 4.76 -20.01
N SER A 510 46.15 4.16 -21.09
CA SER A 510 46.52 4.54 -22.46
C SER A 510 45.62 5.60 -23.09
N LYS A 511 44.45 5.91 -22.49
CA LYS A 511 43.49 6.91 -23.02
C LYS A 511 43.52 8.28 -22.34
N CYS A 512 44.27 8.45 -21.24
CA CYS A 512 44.38 9.72 -20.53
C CYS A 512 45.81 10.28 -20.56
N CYS A 513 46.27 10.69 -21.73
CA CYS A 513 47.42 11.58 -21.87
C CYS A 513 46.98 12.87 -22.58
N ARG A 514 46.53 13.87 -21.82
CA ARG A 514 46.72 15.28 -22.15
C ARG A 514 47.71 15.86 -21.14
N PRO A 515 48.75 16.60 -21.57
CA PRO A 515 49.74 17.15 -20.65
C PRO A 515 49.15 18.36 -19.93
N GLY A 516 49.00 18.30 -18.59
CA GLY A 516 48.53 19.45 -17.81
C GLY A 516 48.33 19.23 -16.31
N GLU A 517 47.89 18.06 -15.85
CA GLU A 517 47.46 17.90 -14.45
C GLU A 517 48.07 16.65 -13.78
N SER A 518 49.36 16.72 -13.43
CA SER A 518 50.07 15.58 -12.80
C SER A 518 50.51 15.83 -11.34
N GLY A 519 49.95 16.86 -10.69
CA GLY A 519 50.37 17.29 -9.34
C GLY A 519 49.60 16.66 -8.17
N SER A 520 48.27 16.49 -8.25
CA SER A 520 47.46 16.14 -7.07
C SER A 520 47.21 14.62 -6.90
N MET A 521 47.18 13.85 -7.99
CA MET A 521 46.78 12.43 -7.94
C MET A 521 47.89 11.46 -7.45
N ARG A 522 49.17 11.90 -7.42
CA ARG A 522 50.29 11.08 -6.94
C ARG A 522 50.34 10.95 -5.40
N ARG A 523 49.61 11.77 -4.64
CA ARG A 523 49.58 11.69 -3.17
C ARG A 523 48.60 10.65 -2.64
N SER A 524 47.45 10.43 -3.29
CA SER A 524 46.42 9.47 -2.80
C SER A 524 46.78 7.99 -2.98
N ILE A 525 47.62 7.64 -3.97
CA ILE A 525 47.98 6.22 -4.21
C ILE A 525 49.03 5.72 -3.19
N LYS A 526 49.78 6.62 -2.53
CA LYS A 526 50.79 6.23 -1.52
C LYS A 526 50.19 5.92 -0.14
N SER A 527 49.02 6.45 0.23
CA SER A 527 48.40 6.13 1.53
C SER A 527 47.74 4.74 1.54
N LEU A 528 47.19 4.29 0.41
CA LEU A 528 46.54 2.97 0.28
C LEU A 528 47.51 1.77 0.37
N ARG A 529 48.82 1.98 0.18
CA ARG A 529 49.81 0.89 0.29
C ARG A 529 50.32 0.63 1.71
N LYS A 530 50.10 1.53 2.68
CA LYS A 530 50.68 1.41 4.03
C LYS A 530 49.84 0.61 5.03
N ASN A 531 48.56 0.34 4.76
CA ASN A 531 47.67 -0.39 5.67
C ASN A 531 47.36 -1.84 5.23
N GLY A 532 48.06 -2.37 4.23
CA GLY A 532 47.75 -3.67 3.61
C GLY A 532 48.30 -4.92 4.33
N SER A 533 48.92 -4.81 5.50
CA SER A 533 49.66 -5.92 6.13
C SER A 533 48.99 -6.60 7.34
N ALA A 534 47.72 -6.32 7.66
CA ALA A 534 47.03 -6.89 8.82
C ALA A 534 45.92 -7.92 8.49
N TRP A 535 45.84 -8.45 7.27
CA TRP A 535 44.79 -9.40 6.89
C TRP A 535 45.37 -10.79 6.65
N ARG A 536 45.43 -11.61 7.71
CA ARG A 536 45.60 -13.07 7.56
C ARG A 536 44.21 -13.68 7.32
N ALA A 537 43.92 -14.01 6.07
CA ALA A 537 42.74 -14.81 5.72
C ALA A 537 42.89 -16.23 6.30
N ARG A 538 41.96 -16.66 7.15
CA ARG A 538 41.70 -18.08 7.40
C ARG A 538 40.53 -18.52 6.52
N PRO A 539 40.52 -19.75 6.00
CA PRO A 539 39.43 -20.22 5.16
C PRO A 539 38.17 -20.39 6.03
N ALA A 540 37.11 -19.63 5.70
CA ALA A 540 35.78 -19.83 6.24
C ALA A 540 35.11 -20.98 5.48
N CYS A 541 34.40 -21.82 6.23
CA CYS A 541 33.69 -22.98 5.71
C CYS A 541 32.26 -22.57 5.31
N ILE A 542 31.77 -23.08 4.17
CA ILE A 542 30.40 -22.93 3.63
C ILE A 542 29.51 -23.99 4.25
#